data_AF-A0A2E1HYS9-F1
#
_entry.id   AF-A0A2E1HYS9-F1
#
_cell.length_a   1.000
_cell.length_b   1.000
_cell.length_c   1.000
_cell.angle_alpha   90.00
_cell.angle_beta   90.00
_cell.angle_gamma   90.00
#
_symmetry.space_group_name_H-M   'P 1'
#
loop_
_entity.id
_entity.type
_entity.pdbx_description
1 polymer ?
#
loop_
_entity_poly.entity_id
_entity_poly.type
_entity_poly.pdbx_seq_one_letter_code
_entity_poly.pdbx_strand_id
1 'polypeptide(L)'
;MHRPSFKKHAWYIAPALGITIWLLIRTVPAFYVSDATWVVCEEGEEPTTDRWFGEDEEWRQGIEDDFKDTGDCTASYEATVTSQPPGLWAIALGSPIVSLLALLFIRSSIKSYQGGDNPDFSKSLTSRSLYIGFLGKVIILLFWFVLLILISVVNGSQVTFVDETLWRYGNPDFMERILFFAWIFSLTLTPAAIAFEAMMFVHATLKDTVFGIDNNLRKTFTTAVFTGIGVISFIVGSELMESVVGYGAAGGVFVGVSLLVIRRPILGVLDGVSSRFIPSSHTPEETAYLDAYSTAMEDRIITKEERKLLDTVASTFGLNEKIVKQLEDEYNSTLEEE
;
A
#
# COMPACT_ATOMS: atom_id res chain seq x y z
N MET A 1 -1.37 -20.28 -10.46
CA MET A 1 0.04 -20.05 -10.85
C MET A 1 0.93 -21.01 -10.04
N HIS A 2 1.13 -22.24 -10.53
CA HIS A 2 1.69 -23.35 -9.73
C HIS A 2 3.08 -23.83 -10.21
N ARG A 3 3.64 -23.22 -11.26
CA ARG A 3 5.00 -23.57 -11.73
C ARG A 3 6.06 -22.88 -10.86
N PRO A 4 6.99 -23.63 -10.23
CA PRO A 4 7.97 -23.09 -9.30
C PRO A 4 8.94 -22.07 -9.92
N SER A 5 9.23 -22.19 -11.22
CA SER A 5 10.07 -21.24 -11.96
C SER A 5 9.49 -19.82 -12.02
N PHE A 6 8.16 -19.67 -12.11
CA PHE A 6 7.52 -18.34 -12.15
C PHE A 6 7.46 -17.68 -10.77
N LYS A 7 7.26 -18.46 -9.70
CA LYS A 7 7.22 -17.97 -8.31
C LYS A 7 8.52 -17.28 -7.89
N LYS A 8 9.67 -17.85 -8.27
CA LYS A 8 11.00 -17.33 -7.88
C LYS A 8 11.32 -15.97 -8.50
N HIS A 9 10.71 -15.65 -9.64
CA HIS A 9 11.06 -14.50 -10.45
C HIS A 9 9.98 -13.39 -10.45
N ALA A 10 8.77 -13.71 -9.99
CA ALA A 10 7.65 -12.77 -9.97
C ALA A 10 7.96 -11.44 -9.27
N TRP A 11 8.77 -11.45 -8.20
CA TRP A 11 9.06 -10.27 -7.39
C TRP A 11 9.93 -9.21 -8.09
N TYR A 12 10.75 -9.60 -9.08
CA TYR A 12 11.54 -8.65 -9.88
C TYR A 12 10.99 -8.46 -11.30
N ILE A 13 10.26 -9.43 -11.85
CA ILE A 13 9.68 -9.34 -13.19
C ILE A 13 8.66 -8.20 -13.24
N ALA A 14 7.77 -8.08 -12.25
CA ALA A 14 6.75 -7.04 -12.26
C ALA A 14 7.33 -5.62 -12.18
N PRO A 15 8.25 -5.29 -11.24
CA PRO A 15 8.94 -4.00 -11.25
C PRO A 15 9.75 -3.74 -12.52
N ALA A 16 10.49 -4.75 -13.01
CA ALA A 16 11.30 -4.60 -14.22
C ALA A 16 10.43 -4.30 -15.46
N LEU A 17 9.31 -5.01 -15.62
CA LEU A 17 8.34 -4.75 -16.69
C LEU A 17 7.72 -3.35 -16.54
N GLY A 18 7.31 -2.96 -15.33
CA GLY A 18 6.75 -1.62 -15.07
C GLY A 18 7.72 -0.50 -15.44
N ILE A 19 8.98 -0.61 -15.00
CA ILE A 19 10.03 0.36 -15.34
C ILE A 19 10.31 0.35 -16.84
N THR A 20 10.40 -0.82 -17.47
CA THR A 20 10.66 -0.92 -18.91
C THR A 20 9.54 -0.28 -19.72
N ILE A 21 8.28 -0.58 -19.39
CA ILE A 21 7.11 0.02 -20.05
C ILE A 21 7.12 1.54 -19.86
N TRP A 22 7.39 2.03 -18.64
CA TRP A 22 7.49 3.46 -18.37
C TRP A 22 8.57 4.14 -19.20
N LEU A 23 9.77 3.55 -19.28
CA LEU A 23 10.87 4.08 -20.07
C LEU A 23 10.55 4.14 -21.57
N LEU A 24 9.71 3.22 -22.07
CA LEU A 24 9.25 3.22 -23.46
C LEU A 24 8.21 4.29 -23.74
N ILE A 25 7.26 4.53 -22.81
CA ILE A 25 6.14 5.44 -23.05
C ILE A 25 6.39 6.88 -22.60
N ARG A 26 7.34 7.14 -21.68
CA ARG A 26 7.58 8.47 -21.09
C ARG A 26 7.95 9.59 -22.07
N THR A 27 8.34 9.27 -23.30
CA THR A 27 8.69 10.26 -24.34
C THR A 27 7.56 10.47 -25.35
N VAL A 28 6.49 9.70 -25.26
CA VAL A 28 5.34 9.79 -26.16
C VAL A 28 4.44 10.93 -25.69
N PRO A 29 3.99 11.86 -26.56
CA PRO A 29 3.14 13.01 -26.21
C PRO A 29 1.92 12.68 -25.36
N ALA A 30 1.31 11.52 -25.58
CA ALA A 30 0.17 11.07 -24.78
C ALA A 30 0.51 10.77 -23.30
N PHE A 31 1.78 10.73 -22.89
CA PHE A 31 2.21 10.32 -21.55
C PHE A 31 3.17 11.30 -20.87
N TYR A 32 3.40 12.49 -21.43
CA TYR A 32 4.12 13.57 -20.76
C TYR A 32 3.30 14.86 -20.76
N VAL A 33 3.41 15.62 -19.67
CA VAL A 33 2.83 16.97 -19.59
C VAL A 33 3.73 17.89 -20.41
N SER A 34 3.20 18.38 -21.51
CA SER A 34 3.95 19.12 -22.53
C SER A 34 3.98 20.62 -22.27
N ASP A 35 2.92 21.15 -21.69
CA ASP A 35 2.69 22.58 -21.58
C ASP A 35 2.12 22.91 -20.20
N ALA A 36 2.55 24.04 -19.66
CA ALA A 36 2.01 24.61 -18.44
C ALA A 36 2.02 26.13 -18.50
N THR A 37 0.97 26.73 -17.94
CA THR A 37 0.80 28.17 -17.86
C THR A 37 0.44 28.58 -16.43
N TRP A 38 0.92 29.74 -16.04
CA TRP A 38 0.44 30.46 -14.86
C TRP A 38 -0.78 31.26 -15.29
N VAL A 39 -1.79 31.25 -14.45
CA VAL A 39 -2.95 32.13 -14.54
C VAL A 39 -2.80 33.11 -13.40
N VAL A 40 -2.73 34.38 -13.74
CA VAL A 40 -2.59 35.49 -12.80
C VAL A 40 -3.87 36.30 -12.85
N CYS A 41 -4.53 36.37 -11.70
CA CYS A 41 -5.72 37.17 -11.49
C CYS A 41 -5.44 38.22 -10.42
N GLU A 42 -5.70 39.48 -10.74
CA GLU A 42 -5.74 40.58 -9.76
C GLU A 42 -7.20 41.00 -9.57
N GLU A 43 -7.63 41.22 -8.31
CA GLU A 43 -9.02 41.57 -8.00
C GLU A 43 -9.48 42.81 -8.77
N GLY A 44 -10.53 42.63 -9.59
CA GLY A 44 -11.10 43.68 -10.44
C GLY A 44 -10.39 43.90 -11.77
N GLU A 45 -9.39 43.09 -12.12
CA GLU A 45 -8.73 43.09 -13.44
C GLU A 45 -9.11 41.84 -14.26
N GLU A 46 -8.88 41.90 -15.57
CA GLU A 46 -9.02 40.74 -16.45
C GLU A 46 -7.94 39.69 -16.16
N PRO A 47 -8.26 38.38 -16.19
CA PRO A 47 -7.26 37.33 -16.01
C PRO A 47 -6.21 37.37 -17.13
N THR A 48 -4.96 37.17 -16.74
CA THR A 48 -3.83 37.05 -17.68
C THR A 48 -3.16 35.70 -17.52
N THR A 49 -2.52 35.22 -18.59
CA THR A 49 -1.78 33.95 -18.55
C THR A 49 -0.32 34.15 -18.95
N ASP A 50 0.58 33.62 -18.14
CA ASP A 50 2.01 33.65 -18.35
C ASP A 50 2.55 32.23 -18.58
N ARG A 51 3.24 32.02 -19.70
CA ARG A 51 3.80 30.71 -20.05
C ARG A 51 4.85 30.28 -19.02
N TRP A 52 4.69 29.06 -18.47
CA TRP A 52 5.71 28.45 -17.63
C TRP A 52 6.71 27.62 -18.45
N PHE A 53 6.21 26.64 -19.18
CA PHE A 53 6.97 25.81 -20.13
C PHE A 53 6.03 25.25 -21.20
N GLY A 54 6.59 24.82 -22.33
CA GLY A 54 5.82 24.35 -23.48
C GLY A 54 5.87 25.32 -24.67
N GLU A 55 5.40 24.85 -25.81
CA GLU A 55 5.43 25.57 -27.09
C GLU A 55 4.04 25.68 -27.74
N ASP A 56 3.03 25.02 -27.18
CA ASP A 56 1.67 25.05 -27.72
C ASP A 56 0.98 26.38 -27.39
N GLU A 57 0.95 27.27 -28.37
CA GLU A 57 0.31 28.58 -28.27
C GLU A 57 -1.21 28.49 -28.40
N GLU A 58 -1.74 27.53 -29.19
CA GLU A 58 -3.18 27.34 -29.35
C GLU A 58 -3.80 26.85 -28.05
N TRP A 59 -3.17 25.88 -27.39
CA TRP A 59 -3.58 25.40 -26.07
C TRP A 59 -3.57 26.53 -25.04
N ARG A 60 -2.48 27.32 -24.97
CA ARG A 60 -2.37 28.44 -24.01
C ARG A 60 -3.46 29.49 -24.26
N GLN A 61 -3.69 29.86 -25.51
CA GLN A 61 -4.75 30.81 -25.87
C GLN A 61 -6.13 30.29 -25.49
N GLY A 62 -6.41 29.00 -25.70
CA GLY A 62 -7.64 28.38 -25.23
C GLY A 62 -7.84 28.51 -23.71
N ILE A 63 -6.78 28.32 -22.92
CA ILE A 63 -6.84 28.55 -21.47
C ILE A 63 -7.13 30.02 -21.16
N GLU A 64 -6.43 30.95 -21.80
CA GLU A 64 -6.65 32.39 -21.59
C GLU A 64 -8.09 32.80 -21.91
N ASP A 65 -8.66 32.27 -22.99
CA ASP A 65 -10.04 32.51 -23.40
C ASP A 65 -11.04 31.93 -22.38
N ASP A 66 -10.83 30.70 -21.89
CA ASP A 66 -11.68 30.07 -20.87
C ASP A 66 -11.74 30.92 -19.57
N PHE A 67 -10.62 31.50 -19.16
CA PHE A 67 -10.59 32.39 -18.00
C PHE A 67 -11.24 33.75 -18.30
N LYS A 68 -10.99 34.33 -19.47
CA LYS A 68 -11.57 35.62 -19.88
C LYS A 68 -13.09 35.56 -20.04
N ASP A 69 -13.64 34.44 -20.49
CA ASP A 69 -15.09 34.22 -20.60
C ASP A 69 -15.80 34.28 -19.23
N THR A 70 -15.07 34.10 -18.13
CA THR A 70 -15.59 34.24 -16.76
C THR A 70 -15.72 35.71 -16.32
N GLY A 71 -15.06 36.64 -17.01
CA GLY A 71 -15.03 38.07 -16.69
C GLY A 71 -13.93 38.45 -15.69
N ASP A 72 -14.05 39.66 -15.12
CA ASP A 72 -13.04 40.21 -14.19
C ASP A 72 -12.86 39.32 -12.95
N CYS A 73 -11.63 39.22 -12.47
CA CYS A 73 -11.29 38.39 -11.33
C CYS A 73 -11.96 38.90 -10.05
N THR A 74 -12.65 38.01 -9.34
CA THR A 74 -13.34 38.33 -8.07
C THR A 74 -12.42 38.40 -6.87
N ALA A 75 -11.20 37.86 -7.00
CA ALA A 75 -10.16 37.88 -5.97
C ALA A 75 -8.79 37.74 -6.64
N SER A 76 -7.74 38.21 -5.96
CA SER A 76 -6.37 38.00 -6.44
C SER A 76 -5.90 36.56 -6.17
N TYR A 77 -5.45 35.86 -7.20
CA TYR A 77 -4.87 34.52 -7.08
C TYR A 77 -3.90 34.21 -8.22
N GLU A 78 -3.01 33.26 -7.97
CA GLU A 78 -2.15 32.66 -8.97
C GLU A 78 -2.37 31.15 -8.97
N ALA A 79 -2.59 30.57 -10.15
CA ALA A 79 -2.79 29.13 -10.32
C ALA A 79 -1.97 28.59 -11.49
N THR A 80 -1.43 27.39 -11.35
CA THR A 80 -0.74 26.70 -12.43
C THR A 80 -1.68 25.71 -13.10
N VAL A 81 -1.89 25.87 -14.40
CA VAL A 81 -2.67 24.94 -15.23
C VAL A 81 -1.72 24.19 -16.15
N THR A 82 -1.88 22.88 -16.25
CA THR A 82 -1.04 22.00 -17.06
C THR A 82 -1.86 21.28 -18.13
N SER A 83 -1.23 20.96 -19.26
CA SER A 83 -1.86 20.07 -20.24
C SER A 83 -2.18 18.71 -19.62
N GLN A 84 -3.31 18.11 -20.02
CA GLN A 84 -3.80 16.85 -19.49
C GLN A 84 -3.67 15.74 -20.55
N PRO A 85 -2.50 15.09 -20.63
CA PRO A 85 -2.27 14.11 -21.68
C PRO A 85 -3.14 12.86 -21.45
N PRO A 86 -3.89 12.39 -22.47
CA PRO A 86 -4.91 11.36 -22.31
C PRO A 86 -4.32 9.99 -21.93
N GLY A 87 -3.06 9.72 -22.24
CA GLY A 87 -2.39 8.48 -21.86
C GLY A 87 -2.09 8.39 -20.36
N LEU A 88 -1.81 9.50 -19.67
CA LEU A 88 -1.71 9.50 -18.19
C LEU A 88 -3.06 9.16 -17.55
N TRP A 89 -4.14 9.74 -18.07
CA TRP A 89 -5.49 9.37 -17.65
C TRP A 89 -5.82 7.92 -17.97
N ALA A 90 -5.38 7.38 -19.11
CA ALA A 90 -5.56 5.97 -19.45
C ALA A 90 -4.86 5.03 -18.45
N ILE A 91 -3.69 5.41 -17.92
CA ILE A 91 -3.01 4.66 -16.86
C ILE A 91 -3.84 4.69 -15.57
N ALA A 92 -4.31 5.87 -15.16
CA ALA A 92 -5.13 6.03 -13.95
C ALA A 92 -6.45 5.23 -14.06
N LEU A 93 -7.17 5.40 -15.17
CA LEU A 93 -8.43 4.73 -15.47
C LEU A 93 -8.26 3.22 -15.75
N GLY A 94 -7.05 2.75 -16.05
CA GLY A 94 -6.72 1.34 -16.25
C GLY A 94 -6.52 0.54 -14.96
N SER A 95 -6.31 1.19 -13.82
CA SER A 95 -6.11 0.57 -12.50
C SER A 95 -7.20 -0.46 -12.09
N PRO A 96 -8.52 -0.21 -12.30
CA PRO A 96 -9.56 -1.20 -12.04
C PRO A 96 -9.38 -2.50 -12.82
N ILE A 97 -8.93 -2.43 -14.08
CA ILE A 97 -8.77 -3.60 -14.96
C ILE A 97 -7.67 -4.51 -14.42
N VAL A 98 -6.54 -3.93 -14.01
CA VAL A 98 -5.44 -4.67 -13.39
C VAL A 98 -5.90 -5.34 -12.11
N SER A 99 -6.69 -4.64 -11.29
CA SER A 99 -7.24 -5.17 -10.04
C SER A 99 -8.25 -6.31 -10.28
N LEU A 100 -9.05 -6.24 -11.34
CA LEU A 100 -9.94 -7.32 -11.78
C LEU A 100 -9.17 -8.56 -12.23
N LEU A 101 -8.07 -8.40 -12.98
CA LEU A 101 -7.20 -9.51 -13.37
C LEU A 101 -6.60 -10.19 -12.12
N ALA A 102 -6.17 -9.40 -11.13
CA ALA A 102 -5.68 -9.95 -9.86
C ALA A 102 -6.74 -10.78 -9.13
N LEU A 103 -8.01 -10.34 -9.11
CA LEU A 103 -9.12 -11.11 -8.53
C LEU A 103 -9.32 -12.47 -9.19
N LEU A 104 -9.18 -12.57 -10.52
CA LEU A 104 -9.26 -13.85 -11.22
C LEU A 104 -8.16 -14.81 -10.79
N PHE A 105 -6.93 -14.32 -10.62
CA PHE A 105 -5.82 -15.12 -10.11
C PHE A 105 -6.02 -15.58 -8.67
N ILE A 106 -6.48 -14.69 -7.79
CA ILE A 106 -6.74 -15.01 -6.38
C ILE A 106 -7.88 -16.04 -6.28
N ARG A 107 -8.96 -15.88 -7.06
CA ARG A 107 -10.06 -16.85 -7.12
C ARG A 107 -9.60 -18.23 -7.56
N SER A 108 -8.74 -18.28 -8.59
CA SER A 108 -8.11 -19.53 -9.01
C SER A 108 -7.27 -20.16 -7.89
N SER A 109 -6.55 -19.34 -7.12
CA SER A 109 -5.76 -19.79 -5.98
C SER A 109 -6.63 -20.37 -4.85
N ILE A 110 -7.71 -19.69 -4.46
CA ILE A 110 -8.65 -20.17 -3.44
C ILE A 110 -9.23 -21.53 -3.83
N LYS A 111 -9.69 -21.68 -5.08
CA LYS A 111 -10.22 -22.95 -5.59
C LYS A 111 -9.18 -24.07 -5.54
N SER A 112 -7.91 -23.76 -5.78
CA SER A 112 -6.81 -24.72 -5.71
C SER A 112 -6.54 -25.20 -4.28
N TYR A 113 -6.68 -24.34 -3.26
CA TYR A 113 -6.45 -24.71 -1.85
C TYR A 113 -7.62 -25.51 -1.25
N GLN A 114 -8.83 -25.33 -1.78
CA GLN A 114 -10.03 -26.05 -1.31
C GLN A 114 -10.28 -27.39 -2.04
N GLY A 115 -9.71 -27.58 -3.23
CA GLY A 115 -10.00 -28.73 -4.10
C GLY A 115 -8.91 -29.79 -4.19
N GLY A 116 -7.88 -29.75 -3.34
CA GLY A 116 -6.82 -30.78 -3.29
C GLY A 116 -7.08 -31.88 -2.26
N ASP A 117 -6.37 -33.00 -2.36
CA ASP A 117 -6.52 -34.17 -1.47
C ASP A 117 -6.28 -33.88 0.02
N ASN A 118 -5.67 -32.73 0.35
CA ASN A 118 -5.61 -32.17 1.70
C ASN A 118 -5.92 -30.66 1.65
N PRO A 119 -7.15 -30.24 2.01
CA PRO A 119 -7.53 -28.83 1.98
C PRO A 119 -6.82 -28.03 3.09
N ASP A 120 -6.11 -26.98 2.70
CA ASP A 120 -5.39 -26.08 3.61
C ASP A 120 -6.26 -24.86 3.91
N PHE A 121 -7.09 -24.97 4.97
CA PHE A 121 -8.11 -23.97 5.29
C PHE A 121 -7.51 -22.63 5.74
N SER A 122 -6.37 -22.60 6.42
CA SER A 122 -5.72 -21.35 6.85
C SER A 122 -5.28 -20.52 5.66
N LYS A 123 -4.57 -21.12 4.69
CA LYS A 123 -4.17 -20.45 3.44
C LYS A 123 -5.37 -20.01 2.59
N SER A 124 -6.48 -20.73 2.69
CA SER A 124 -7.73 -20.33 2.04
C SER A 124 -8.34 -19.07 2.68
N LEU A 125 -8.20 -18.90 4.00
CA LEU A 125 -8.69 -17.74 4.76
C LEU A 125 -7.86 -16.48 4.46
N THR A 126 -6.52 -16.57 4.40
CA THR A 126 -5.63 -15.49 3.94
C THR A 126 -6.00 -15.05 2.54
N SER A 127 -6.13 -16.02 1.63
CA SER A 127 -6.44 -15.77 0.22
C SER A 127 -7.82 -15.11 0.07
N ARG A 128 -8.77 -15.47 0.94
CA ARG A 128 -10.11 -14.87 0.98
C ARG A 128 -10.10 -13.45 1.54
N SER A 129 -9.29 -13.15 2.56
CA SER A 129 -9.09 -11.78 3.04
C SER A 129 -8.46 -10.89 1.97
N LEU A 130 -7.44 -11.41 1.28
CA LEU A 130 -6.82 -10.73 0.14
C LEU A 130 -7.83 -10.48 -0.99
N TYR A 131 -8.66 -11.49 -1.31
CA TYR A 131 -9.73 -11.36 -2.29
C TYR A 131 -10.72 -10.25 -1.92
N ILE A 132 -11.12 -10.15 -0.66
CA ILE A 132 -12.01 -9.08 -0.16
C ILE A 132 -11.35 -7.71 -0.32
N GLY A 133 -10.04 -7.59 -0.01
CA GLY A 133 -9.28 -6.36 -0.22
C GLY A 133 -9.27 -5.88 -1.66
N PHE A 134 -8.91 -6.75 -2.60
CA PHE A 134 -8.95 -6.44 -4.03
C PHE A 134 -10.37 -6.16 -4.54
N LEU A 135 -11.37 -6.87 -4.04
CA LEU A 135 -12.77 -6.66 -4.42
C LEU A 135 -13.27 -5.29 -3.97
N GLY A 136 -12.98 -4.91 -2.73
CA GLY A 136 -13.34 -3.59 -2.20
C GLY A 136 -12.65 -2.47 -2.98
N LYS A 137 -11.36 -2.62 -3.31
CA LYS A 137 -10.65 -1.68 -4.20
C LYS A 137 -11.35 -1.51 -5.54
N VAL A 138 -11.72 -2.61 -6.20
CA VAL A 138 -12.44 -2.55 -7.48
C VAL A 138 -13.77 -1.82 -7.33
N ILE A 139 -14.56 -2.10 -6.29
CA ILE A 139 -15.85 -1.43 -6.06
C ILE A 139 -15.65 0.09 -5.88
N ILE A 140 -14.67 0.50 -5.06
CA ILE A 140 -14.37 1.93 -4.84
C ILE A 140 -13.89 2.59 -6.13
N LEU A 141 -13.02 1.93 -6.91
CA LEU A 141 -12.52 2.47 -8.17
C LEU A 141 -13.60 2.53 -9.27
N LEU A 142 -14.55 1.59 -9.29
CA LEU A 142 -15.72 1.67 -10.19
C LEU A 142 -16.64 2.82 -9.80
N PHE A 143 -16.85 3.03 -8.49
CA PHE A 143 -17.58 4.19 -8.00
C PHE A 143 -16.88 5.50 -8.38
N TRP A 144 -15.55 5.56 -8.25
CA TRP A 144 -14.75 6.70 -8.73
C TRP A 144 -14.93 6.96 -10.23
N PHE A 145 -14.90 5.91 -11.06
CA PHE A 145 -15.11 6.03 -12.50
C PHE A 145 -16.51 6.57 -12.85
N VAL A 146 -17.55 6.04 -12.21
CA VAL A 146 -18.93 6.52 -12.39
C VAL A 146 -19.07 7.96 -11.94
N LEU A 147 -18.42 8.34 -10.83
CA LEU A 147 -18.42 9.71 -10.34
C LEU A 147 -17.76 10.66 -11.36
N LEU A 148 -16.60 10.32 -11.93
CA LEU A 148 -15.97 11.15 -12.97
C LEU A 148 -16.84 11.33 -14.20
N ILE A 149 -17.53 10.28 -14.65
CA ILE A 149 -18.50 10.37 -15.74
C ILE A 149 -19.63 11.33 -15.37
N LEU A 150 -20.20 11.20 -14.17
CA LEU A 150 -21.29 12.06 -13.72
C LEU A 150 -20.87 13.53 -13.67
N ILE A 151 -19.69 13.84 -13.11
CA ILE A 151 -19.17 15.21 -13.07
C ILE A 151 -19.01 15.76 -14.49
N SER A 152 -18.45 14.97 -15.42
CA SER A 152 -18.29 15.39 -16.83
C SER A 152 -19.62 15.60 -17.54
N VAL A 153 -20.61 14.74 -17.31
CA VAL A 153 -21.96 14.88 -17.89
C VAL A 153 -22.66 16.13 -17.38
N VAL A 154 -22.51 16.46 -16.09
CA VAL A 154 -23.10 17.66 -15.51
C VAL A 154 -22.37 18.93 -15.96
N ASN A 155 -21.03 18.88 -16.11
CA ASN A 155 -20.25 20.00 -16.66
C ASN A 155 -20.55 20.25 -18.16
N GLY A 156 -20.98 19.22 -18.89
CA GLY A 156 -21.24 19.28 -20.32
C GLY A 156 -20.01 19.02 -21.21
N SER A 157 -18.83 18.92 -20.59
CA SER A 157 -17.55 18.62 -21.22
C SER A 157 -16.70 17.70 -20.33
N GLN A 158 -15.56 17.25 -20.84
CA GLN A 158 -14.57 16.61 -19.98
C GLN A 158 -14.04 17.63 -18.98
N VAL A 159 -14.12 17.31 -17.69
CA VAL A 159 -13.60 18.17 -16.63
C VAL A 159 -12.07 18.14 -16.60
N THR A 160 -11.49 19.32 -16.57
CA THR A 160 -10.06 19.56 -16.56
C THR A 160 -9.63 20.29 -15.27
N PHE A 161 -8.32 20.51 -15.11
CA PHE A 161 -7.82 21.35 -14.02
C PHE A 161 -8.15 22.85 -14.22
N VAL A 162 -8.54 23.25 -15.43
CA VAL A 162 -9.06 24.60 -15.70
C VAL A 162 -10.40 24.77 -14.99
N ASP A 163 -11.33 23.84 -15.22
CA ASP A 163 -12.65 23.84 -14.59
C ASP A 163 -12.52 23.83 -13.05
N GLU A 164 -11.62 23.01 -12.49
CA GLU A 164 -11.36 22.98 -11.05
C GLU A 164 -10.88 24.34 -10.52
N THR A 165 -9.99 25.01 -11.25
CA THR A 165 -9.47 26.33 -10.88
C THR A 165 -10.58 27.38 -10.90
N LEU A 166 -11.42 27.36 -11.94
CA LEU A 166 -12.57 28.27 -12.09
C LEU A 166 -13.60 28.05 -10.98
N TRP A 167 -13.97 26.81 -10.67
CA TRP A 167 -14.91 26.52 -9.58
C TRP A 167 -14.37 26.88 -8.20
N ARG A 168 -13.05 26.94 -8.04
CA ARG A 168 -12.38 27.24 -6.79
C ARG A 168 -12.20 28.74 -6.55
N TYR A 169 -11.75 29.46 -7.58
CA TYR A 169 -11.29 30.85 -7.46
C TYR A 169 -12.09 31.86 -8.25
N GLY A 170 -12.91 31.43 -9.22
CA GLY A 170 -13.78 32.31 -9.99
C GLY A 170 -14.98 32.81 -9.17
N ASN A 171 -16.12 32.95 -9.84
CA ASN A 171 -17.39 33.30 -9.19
C ASN A 171 -18.39 32.13 -9.22
N PRO A 172 -18.12 31.03 -8.49
CA PRO A 172 -18.84 29.79 -8.70
C PRO A 172 -20.26 29.85 -8.16
N ASP A 173 -21.19 29.38 -8.98
CA ASP A 173 -22.58 29.15 -8.58
C ASP A 173 -22.71 27.93 -7.65
N PHE A 174 -23.95 27.63 -7.24
CA PHE A 174 -24.18 26.49 -6.35
C PHE A 174 -23.82 25.14 -7.00
N MET A 175 -24.05 24.97 -8.29
CA MET A 175 -23.75 23.74 -9.02
C MET A 175 -22.24 23.55 -9.17
N GLU A 176 -21.52 24.61 -9.52
CA GLU A 176 -20.06 24.61 -9.64
C GLU A 176 -19.37 24.31 -8.31
N ARG A 177 -19.94 24.77 -7.19
CA ARG A 177 -19.47 24.38 -5.85
C ARG A 177 -19.67 22.90 -5.56
N ILE A 178 -20.78 22.30 -6.03
CA ILE A 178 -21.00 20.86 -5.94
C ILE A 178 -20.01 20.11 -6.83
N LEU A 179 -19.78 20.59 -8.05
CA LEU A 179 -18.82 19.99 -8.99
C LEU A 179 -17.40 20.02 -8.42
N PHE A 180 -16.97 21.15 -7.84
CA PHE A 180 -15.70 21.27 -7.12
C PHE A 180 -15.59 20.25 -5.98
N PHE A 181 -16.61 20.19 -5.11
CA PHE A 181 -16.62 19.21 -4.02
C PHE A 181 -16.54 17.77 -4.55
N ALA A 182 -17.34 17.43 -5.57
CA ALA A 182 -17.36 16.10 -6.17
C ALA A 182 -16.03 15.74 -6.82
N TRP A 183 -15.39 16.69 -7.51
CA TRP A 183 -14.07 16.53 -8.12
C TRP A 183 -13.00 16.26 -7.07
N ILE A 184 -12.87 17.11 -6.05
CA ILE A 184 -11.91 16.92 -4.95
C ILE A 184 -12.19 15.61 -4.20
N PHE A 185 -13.45 15.32 -3.90
CA PHE A 185 -13.85 14.06 -3.27
C PHE A 185 -13.45 12.86 -4.13
N SER A 186 -13.61 12.92 -5.46
CA SER A 186 -13.21 11.86 -6.37
C SER A 186 -11.71 11.54 -6.25
N LEU A 187 -10.86 12.55 -6.09
CA LEU A 187 -9.42 12.37 -5.95
C LEU A 187 -9.06 11.61 -4.66
N THR A 188 -9.90 11.65 -3.62
CA THR A 188 -9.70 10.90 -2.38
C THR A 188 -10.04 9.41 -2.49
N LEU A 189 -10.88 9.02 -3.45
CA LEU A 189 -11.33 7.64 -3.61
C LEU A 189 -10.21 6.68 -4.02
N THR A 190 -9.27 7.15 -4.85
CA THR A 190 -8.15 6.32 -5.30
C THR A 190 -7.20 5.95 -4.15
N PRO A 191 -6.71 6.91 -3.33
CA PRO A 191 -6.00 6.60 -2.09
C PRO A 191 -6.81 5.73 -1.11
N ALA A 192 -8.11 6.01 -0.95
CA ALA A 192 -8.98 5.22 -0.07
C ALA A 192 -9.07 3.75 -0.51
N ALA A 193 -9.13 3.50 -1.83
CA ALA A 193 -9.14 2.15 -2.39
C ALA A 193 -7.83 1.38 -2.09
N ILE A 194 -6.68 2.07 -2.20
CA ILE A 194 -5.37 1.51 -1.86
C ILE A 194 -5.26 1.25 -0.35
N ALA A 195 -5.73 2.19 0.48
CA ALA A 195 -5.74 2.05 1.93
C ALA A 195 -6.60 0.86 2.40
N PHE A 196 -7.76 0.66 1.77
CA PHE A 196 -8.62 -0.50 2.04
C PHE A 196 -7.93 -1.82 1.69
N GLU A 197 -7.30 -1.91 0.51
CA GLU A 197 -6.51 -3.08 0.11
C GLU A 197 -5.39 -3.38 1.11
N ALA A 198 -4.64 -2.35 1.51
CA ALA A 198 -3.56 -2.46 2.47
C ALA A 198 -4.07 -2.92 3.85
N MET A 199 -5.20 -2.38 4.32
CA MET A 199 -5.82 -2.79 5.58
C MET A 199 -6.23 -4.27 5.56
N MET A 200 -6.81 -4.74 4.46
CA MET A 200 -7.19 -6.15 4.30
C MET A 200 -5.97 -7.07 4.16
N PHE A 201 -4.87 -6.58 3.58
CA PHE A 201 -3.59 -7.29 3.56
C PHE A 201 -2.98 -7.42 4.96
N VAL A 202 -3.00 -6.33 5.75
CA VAL A 202 -2.57 -6.35 7.15
C VAL A 202 -3.45 -7.29 7.96
N HIS A 203 -4.78 -7.21 7.79
CA HIS A 203 -5.72 -8.13 8.44
C HIS A 203 -5.43 -9.59 8.07
N ALA A 204 -5.19 -9.89 6.79
CA ALA A 204 -4.86 -11.23 6.33
C ALA A 204 -3.56 -11.74 6.97
N THR A 205 -2.53 -10.88 7.02
CA THR A 205 -1.23 -11.23 7.58
C THR A 205 -1.33 -11.47 9.07
N LEU A 206 -1.98 -10.57 9.83
CA LEU A 206 -2.19 -10.74 11.27
C LEU A 206 -3.00 -11.99 11.59
N LYS A 207 -4.05 -12.26 10.82
CA LYS A 207 -4.92 -13.41 11.06
C LYS A 207 -4.24 -14.76 10.74
N ASP A 208 -3.35 -14.80 9.76
CA ASP A 208 -2.53 -15.97 9.47
C ASP A 208 -1.45 -16.21 10.52
N THR A 209 -0.99 -15.16 11.20
CA THR A 209 0.07 -15.26 12.21
C THR A 209 -0.45 -15.47 13.63
N VAL A 210 -1.72 -15.13 13.89
CA VAL A 210 -2.45 -15.43 15.13
C VAL A 210 -2.63 -16.94 15.35
N PHE A 211 -2.42 -17.77 14.32
CA PHE A 211 -2.38 -19.23 14.46
C PHE A 211 -0.99 -19.83 14.22
N GLY A 212 0.09 -19.15 14.66
CA GLY A 212 1.33 -19.90 14.94
C GLY A 212 2.67 -19.39 14.41
N ILE A 213 2.84 -18.12 14.05
CA ILE A 213 4.16 -17.66 13.57
C ILE A 213 4.48 -16.20 13.94
N ASP A 214 4.45 -15.85 15.23
CA ASP A 214 4.88 -14.52 15.68
C ASP A 214 6.35 -14.21 15.35
N ASN A 215 7.21 -15.22 15.23
CA ASN A 215 8.64 -15.01 14.96
C ASN A 215 8.93 -14.56 13.52
N ASN A 216 8.23 -15.12 12.52
CA ASN A 216 8.38 -14.66 11.13
C ASN A 216 7.66 -13.33 10.89
N LEU A 217 6.55 -13.06 11.59
CA LEU A 217 5.90 -11.75 11.52
C LEU A 217 6.78 -10.68 12.15
N ARG A 218 7.39 -10.94 13.31
CA ARG A 218 8.37 -10.05 13.94
C ARG A 218 9.52 -9.75 12.98
N LYS A 219 10.14 -10.80 12.42
CA LYS A 219 11.26 -10.63 11.49
C LYS A 219 10.86 -9.86 10.22
N THR A 220 9.65 -10.11 9.70
CA THR A 220 9.13 -9.44 8.50
C THR A 220 8.78 -7.98 8.80
N PHE A 221 8.14 -7.71 9.94
CA PHE A 221 7.81 -6.37 10.43
C PHE A 221 9.07 -5.54 10.69
N THR A 222 10.02 -6.07 11.46
CA THR A 222 11.32 -5.42 11.72
C THR A 222 12.07 -5.13 10.41
N THR A 223 12.05 -6.07 9.46
CA THR A 223 12.68 -5.88 8.15
C THR A 223 11.97 -4.81 7.31
N ALA A 224 10.63 -4.79 7.33
CA ALA A 224 9.82 -3.80 6.61
C ALA A 224 10.01 -2.39 7.18
N VAL A 225 10.00 -2.24 8.51
CA VAL A 225 10.26 -0.98 9.21
C VAL A 225 11.67 -0.47 8.92
N PHE A 226 12.68 -1.34 9.01
CA PHE A 226 14.05 -0.98 8.65
C PHE A 226 14.16 -0.51 7.18
N THR A 227 13.48 -1.19 6.26
CA THR A 227 13.48 -0.82 4.84
C THR A 227 12.77 0.51 4.62
N GLY A 228 11.63 0.74 5.27
CA GLY A 228 10.88 2.00 5.16
C GLY A 228 11.69 3.19 5.70
N ILE A 229 12.28 3.06 6.90
CA ILE A 229 13.18 4.06 7.47
C ILE A 229 14.39 4.28 6.56
N GLY A 230 14.94 3.21 5.99
CA GLY A 230 16.06 3.28 5.06
C GLY A 230 15.74 4.07 3.79
N VAL A 231 14.56 3.85 3.19
CA VAL A 231 14.10 4.60 2.01
C VAL A 231 13.88 6.07 2.33
N ILE A 232 13.22 6.38 3.45
CA ILE A 232 13.03 7.77 3.89
C ILE A 232 14.38 8.46 4.13
N SER A 233 15.29 7.78 4.83
CA SER A 233 16.65 8.29 5.09
C SER A 233 17.43 8.51 3.79
N PHE A 234 17.25 7.65 2.79
CA PHE A 234 17.89 7.77 1.49
C PHE A 234 17.39 9.01 0.73
N ILE A 235 16.08 9.27 0.74
CA ILE A 235 15.48 10.45 0.11
C ILE A 235 15.99 11.72 0.80
N VAL A 236 15.82 11.80 2.13
CA VAL A 236 16.24 12.96 2.93
C VAL A 236 17.75 13.22 2.79
N GLY A 237 18.57 12.16 2.85
CA GLY A 237 20.02 12.30 2.72
C GLY A 237 20.46 12.73 1.32
N SER A 238 19.74 12.33 0.27
CA SER A 238 20.01 12.77 -1.10
C SER A 238 19.68 14.26 -1.27
N GLU A 239 18.54 14.72 -0.75
CA GLU A 239 18.15 16.13 -0.78
C GLU A 239 19.09 17.02 0.05
N LEU A 240 19.46 16.58 1.27
CA LEU A 240 20.37 17.34 2.13
C LEU A 240 21.77 17.49 1.50
N MET A 241 22.30 16.44 0.87
CA MET A 241 23.60 16.53 0.20
C MET A 241 23.54 17.29 -1.12
N GLU A 242 22.40 17.32 -1.79
CA GLU A 242 22.18 18.23 -2.91
C GLU A 242 22.20 19.69 -2.44
N SER A 243 21.56 20.01 -1.31
CA SER A 243 21.55 21.36 -0.74
C SER A 243 22.92 21.84 -0.24
N VAL A 244 23.75 20.96 0.33
CA VAL A 244 25.06 21.34 0.92
C VAL A 244 26.20 21.23 -0.09
N VAL A 245 26.22 20.18 -0.91
CA VAL A 245 27.38 19.81 -1.76
C VAL A 245 27.04 19.93 -3.25
N GLY A 246 25.78 20.16 -3.62
CA GLY A 246 25.34 20.26 -5.02
C GLY A 246 25.31 18.92 -5.76
N TYR A 247 25.46 17.79 -5.05
CA TYR A 247 25.56 16.46 -5.66
C TYR A 247 24.74 15.43 -4.86
N GLY A 248 23.43 15.37 -5.11
CA GLY A 248 22.50 14.49 -4.37
C GLY A 248 22.85 12.99 -4.44
N ALA A 249 23.50 12.55 -5.52
CA ALA A 249 23.94 11.16 -5.66
C ALA A 249 25.02 10.76 -4.62
N ALA A 250 25.82 11.70 -4.11
CA ALA A 250 26.76 11.44 -3.03
C ALA A 250 26.03 11.15 -1.70
N GLY A 251 24.91 11.83 -1.44
CA GLY A 251 24.06 11.59 -0.28
C GLY A 251 23.45 10.19 -0.30
N GLY A 252 22.92 9.77 -1.44
CA GLY A 252 22.38 8.42 -1.61
C GLY A 252 23.42 7.32 -1.38
N VAL A 253 24.64 7.47 -1.91
CA VAL A 253 25.74 6.50 -1.70
C VAL A 253 26.18 6.48 -0.23
N PHE A 254 26.35 7.64 0.39
CA PHE A 254 26.77 7.76 1.78
C PHE A 254 25.74 7.11 2.73
N VAL A 255 24.45 7.42 2.57
CA VAL A 255 23.38 6.85 3.37
C VAL A 255 23.23 5.35 3.11
N GLY A 256 23.33 4.90 1.85
CA GLY A 256 23.26 3.49 1.49
C GLY A 256 24.36 2.64 2.13
N VAL A 257 25.62 3.12 2.08
CA VAL A 257 26.75 2.46 2.72
C VAL A 257 26.60 2.46 4.25
N SER A 258 26.19 3.58 4.82
CA SER A 258 25.98 3.71 6.27
C SER A 258 24.91 2.74 6.78
N LEU A 259 23.77 2.63 6.07
CA LEU A 259 22.68 1.70 6.37
C LEU A 259 23.13 0.23 6.35
N LEU A 260 24.03 -0.15 5.44
CA LEU A 260 24.56 -1.51 5.39
C LEU A 260 25.41 -1.85 6.62
N VAL A 261 26.20 -0.89 7.12
CA VAL A 261 27.05 -1.08 8.30
C VAL A 261 26.20 -1.17 9.57
N ILE A 262 25.21 -0.29 9.73
CA ILE A 262 24.35 -0.23 10.94
C ILE A 262 23.15 -1.19 10.88
N ARG A 263 23.01 -1.98 9.82
CA ARG A 263 21.88 -2.91 9.64
C ARG A 263 21.71 -3.86 10.82
N ARG A 264 22.78 -4.54 11.22
CA ARG A 264 22.72 -5.54 12.31
C ARG A 264 22.31 -4.92 13.67
N PRO A 265 22.92 -3.81 14.14
CA PRO A 265 22.53 -3.23 15.42
C PRO A 265 21.10 -2.66 15.42
N ILE A 266 20.65 -2.03 14.33
CA ILE A 266 19.29 -1.47 14.27
C ILE A 266 18.22 -2.57 14.30
N LEU A 267 18.43 -3.66 13.56
CA LEU A 267 17.50 -4.79 13.59
C LEU A 267 17.38 -5.38 15.01
N GLY A 268 18.46 -5.44 15.78
CA GLY A 268 18.42 -5.90 17.17
C GLY A 268 17.61 -4.99 18.11
N VAL A 269 17.68 -3.67 17.93
CA VAL A 269 16.87 -2.71 18.71
C VAL A 269 15.39 -2.81 18.31
N LEU A 270 15.11 -2.88 17.00
CA LEU A 270 13.76 -3.03 16.48
C LEU A 270 13.12 -4.35 16.93
N ASP A 271 13.87 -5.45 16.97
CA ASP A 271 13.40 -6.74 17.47
C ASP A 271 13.07 -6.69 18.97
N GLY A 272 13.86 -5.98 19.78
CA GLY A 272 13.61 -5.78 21.21
C GLY A 272 12.42 -4.87 21.52
N VAL A 273 12.14 -3.88 20.66
CA VAL A 273 10.91 -3.08 20.77
C VAL A 273 9.71 -3.89 20.27
N SER A 274 9.86 -4.62 19.16
CA SER A 274 8.80 -5.45 18.60
C SER A 274 8.39 -6.57 19.53
N SER A 275 9.29 -7.13 20.34
CA SER A 275 8.96 -8.17 21.32
C SER A 275 8.04 -7.69 22.44
N ARG A 276 8.00 -6.37 22.69
CA ARG A 276 7.11 -5.76 23.68
C ARG A 276 5.69 -5.53 23.16
N PHE A 277 5.54 -5.38 21.84
CA PHE A 277 4.24 -5.16 21.20
C PHE A 277 3.60 -6.43 20.64
N ILE A 278 4.42 -7.43 20.31
CA ILE A 278 4.00 -8.72 19.79
C ILE A 278 4.62 -9.79 20.72
N PRO A 279 3.97 -10.12 21.84
CA PRO A 279 4.41 -11.20 22.72
C PRO A 279 4.42 -12.50 21.92
N SER A 280 5.42 -13.35 22.13
CA SER A 280 5.49 -14.65 21.46
C SER A 280 4.35 -15.54 21.95
N SER A 281 3.36 -15.79 21.09
CA SER A 281 2.47 -16.93 21.28
C SER A 281 3.13 -18.22 20.80
N HIS A 282 2.92 -19.30 21.53
CA HIS A 282 3.41 -20.65 21.22
C HIS A 282 3.01 -21.08 19.80
N THR A 283 3.81 -21.94 19.14
CA THR A 283 3.37 -22.51 17.86
C THR A 283 2.10 -23.35 18.05
N PRO A 284 1.34 -23.70 17.00
CA PRO A 284 0.12 -24.51 17.14
C PRO A 284 0.42 -25.89 17.73
N GLU A 285 1.59 -26.44 17.39
CA GLU A 285 2.12 -27.68 17.95
C GLU A 285 2.47 -27.54 19.44
N GLU A 286 3.15 -26.45 19.81
CA GLU A 286 3.49 -26.13 21.20
C GLU A 286 2.25 -25.82 22.03
N THR A 287 1.22 -25.19 21.44
CA THR A 287 -0.07 -24.90 22.06
C THR A 287 -0.88 -26.17 22.26
N ALA A 288 -0.90 -27.06 21.26
CA ALA A 288 -1.55 -28.38 21.39
C ALA A 288 -0.84 -29.25 22.45
N TYR A 289 0.48 -29.16 22.56
CA TYR A 289 1.23 -29.79 23.63
C TYR A 289 0.89 -29.18 25.00
N LEU A 290 0.85 -27.85 25.11
CA LEU A 290 0.51 -27.14 26.34
C LEU A 290 -0.93 -27.40 26.80
N ASP A 291 -1.88 -27.55 25.88
CA ASP A 291 -3.28 -27.90 26.19
C ASP A 291 -3.39 -29.34 26.73
N ALA A 292 -2.62 -30.26 26.15
CA ALA A 292 -2.49 -31.63 26.69
C ALA A 292 -1.79 -31.63 28.06
N TYR A 293 -0.76 -30.82 28.23
CA TYR A 293 0.00 -30.68 29.48
C TYR A 293 -0.84 -30.03 30.59
N SER A 294 -1.59 -28.97 30.28
CA SER A 294 -2.50 -28.30 31.23
C SER A 294 -3.60 -29.25 31.71
N THR A 295 -4.16 -30.04 30.80
CA THR A 295 -5.15 -31.08 31.13
C THR A 295 -4.55 -32.16 32.04
N ALA A 296 -3.34 -32.61 31.75
CA ALA A 296 -2.63 -33.58 32.60
C ALA A 296 -2.20 -32.98 33.96
N MET A 297 -2.05 -31.66 34.04
CA MET A 297 -1.68 -30.93 35.26
C MET A 297 -2.88 -30.50 36.12
N GLU A 298 -4.12 -30.86 35.75
CA GLU A 298 -5.34 -30.44 36.46
C GLU A 298 -5.34 -30.85 37.94
N ASP A 299 -4.82 -32.04 38.25
CA ASP A 299 -4.68 -32.56 39.62
C ASP A 299 -3.31 -32.26 40.26
N ARG A 300 -2.48 -31.46 39.58
CA ARG A 300 -1.10 -31.09 39.93
C ARG A 300 -0.12 -32.27 40.04
N ILE A 301 -0.45 -33.46 39.53
CA ILE A 301 0.42 -34.64 39.60
C ILE A 301 0.42 -35.38 38.26
N ILE A 302 1.52 -35.25 37.51
CA ILE A 302 1.70 -36.04 36.28
C ILE A 302 1.99 -37.50 36.60
N THR A 303 1.06 -38.39 36.24
CA THR A 303 1.24 -39.84 36.35
C THR A 303 2.15 -40.39 35.24
N LYS A 304 2.58 -41.65 35.40
CA LYS A 304 3.44 -42.31 34.39
C LYS A 304 2.74 -42.50 33.05
N GLU A 305 1.42 -42.72 33.05
CA GLU A 305 0.65 -42.89 31.82
C GLU A 305 0.42 -41.56 31.10
N GLU A 306 0.18 -40.47 31.84
CA GLU A 306 0.10 -39.12 31.28
C GLU A 306 1.43 -38.66 30.71
N ARG A 307 2.55 -38.92 31.40
CA ARG A 307 3.89 -38.63 30.85
C ARG A 307 4.11 -39.33 29.51
N LYS A 308 3.72 -40.60 29.41
CA LYS A 308 3.84 -41.37 28.16
C LYS A 308 2.94 -40.83 27.06
N LEU A 309 1.75 -40.33 27.41
CA LEU A 309 0.84 -39.66 26.47
C LEU A 309 1.45 -38.34 25.99
N LEU A 310 2.00 -37.52 26.88
CA LEU A 310 2.69 -36.27 26.56
C LEU A 310 3.90 -36.50 25.66
N ASP A 311 4.73 -37.50 25.94
CA ASP A 311 5.87 -37.88 25.08
C ASP A 311 5.41 -38.31 23.68
N THR A 312 4.24 -38.96 23.60
CA THR A 312 3.62 -39.35 22.32
C THR A 312 3.10 -38.12 21.56
N VAL A 313 2.49 -37.16 22.25
CA VAL A 313 2.05 -35.89 21.66
C VAL A 313 3.24 -35.08 21.16
N ALA A 314 4.29 -34.92 21.97
CA ALA A 314 5.52 -34.23 21.62
C ALA A 314 6.21 -34.84 20.40
N SER A 315 6.34 -36.17 20.37
CA SER A 315 6.94 -36.89 19.23
C SER A 315 6.09 -36.82 17.97
N THR A 316 4.75 -36.87 18.10
CA THR A 316 3.81 -36.71 16.96
C THR A 316 3.95 -35.33 16.31
N PHE A 317 4.20 -34.30 17.11
CA PHE A 317 4.42 -32.94 16.64
C PHE A 317 5.88 -32.59 16.34
N GLY A 318 6.81 -33.51 16.54
CA GLY A 318 8.25 -33.28 16.29
C GLY A 318 8.91 -32.28 17.24
N LEU A 319 8.35 -32.10 18.45
CA LEU A 319 8.90 -31.22 19.48
C LEU A 319 10.16 -31.85 20.08
N ASN A 320 11.20 -31.02 20.27
CA ASN A 320 12.45 -31.45 20.91
C ASN A 320 12.30 -31.38 22.45
N GLU A 321 12.97 -32.27 23.18
CA GLU A 321 12.98 -32.33 24.65
C GLU A 321 13.30 -30.97 25.30
N LYS A 322 14.18 -30.18 24.69
CA LYS A 322 14.53 -28.85 25.18
C LYS A 322 13.34 -27.87 25.13
N ILE A 323 12.52 -27.95 24.07
CA ILE A 323 11.33 -27.11 23.91
C ILE A 323 10.24 -27.60 24.85
N VAL A 324 10.00 -28.91 24.91
CA VAL A 324 9.06 -29.52 25.86
C VAL A 324 9.33 -29.05 27.28
N LYS A 325 10.57 -29.16 27.74
CA LYS A 325 10.94 -28.72 29.09
C LYS A 325 10.71 -27.23 29.32
N GLN A 326 11.04 -26.40 28.33
CA GLN A 326 10.80 -24.96 28.41
C GLN A 326 9.31 -24.63 28.56
N LEU A 327 8.44 -25.30 27.80
CA LEU A 327 6.99 -25.12 27.86
C LEU A 327 6.42 -25.54 29.23
N GLU A 328 6.89 -26.68 29.77
CA GLU A 328 6.47 -27.16 31.09
C GLU A 328 6.93 -26.23 32.21
N ASP A 329 8.18 -25.76 32.17
CA ASP A 329 8.74 -24.84 33.15
C ASP A 329 7.99 -23.48 33.12
N GLU A 330 7.65 -22.98 31.93
CA GLU A 330 6.86 -21.75 31.75
C GLU A 330 5.44 -21.90 32.32
N TYR A 331 4.74 -22.99 32.00
CA TYR A 331 3.41 -23.26 32.54
C TYR A 331 3.41 -23.44 34.07
N ASN A 332 4.40 -24.14 34.61
CA ASN A 332 4.53 -24.31 36.05
C ASN A 332 4.80 -22.96 36.75
N SER A 333 5.57 -22.06 36.13
CA SER A 333 5.82 -20.73 36.70
C SER A 333 4.55 -19.87 36.77
N THR A 334 3.64 -19.98 35.79
CA THR A 334 2.34 -19.29 35.84
C THR A 334 1.42 -19.84 36.93
N LEU A 335 1.58 -21.10 37.34
CA LEU A 335 0.81 -21.69 38.45
C LEU A 335 1.37 -21.31 39.84
N GLU A 336 2.62 -20.85 39.93
CA GLU A 336 3.24 -20.38 41.18
C GLU A 336 2.93 -18.91 41.48
N GLU A 337 2.51 -18.14 40.47
CA GLU A 337 2.13 -16.72 40.59
C GLU A 337 0.65 -16.50 40.99
N GLU A 338 -0.18 -17.55 41.03
CA GLU A 338 -1.58 -17.55 41.51
C GLU A 338 -1.74 -18.06 42.96
#